data_AF-A0A258QJ62-F1
#
_entry.id   AF-A0A258QJ62-F1
#
_cell.length_a   1.000
_cell.length_b   1.000
_cell.length_c   1.000
_cell.angle_alpha   90.00
_cell.angle_beta   90.00
_cell.angle_gamma   90.00
#
_symmetry.space_group_name_H-M   'P 1'
#
loop_
_entity.id
_entity.type
_entity.pdbx_description
1 polymer ?
#
loop_
_entity_poly.entity_id
_entity_poly.type
_entity_poly.pdbx_seq_one_letter_code
_entity_poly.pdbx_strand_id
1 'polypeptide(L)'
;MFHFLAETPDEPALTGHDSGLITINVDEADDATREARRAQMHEPYRTLLGHFRHEIGHFYWTHLVEQTNWLMPFRAVFGDETEEYSQAMDRYYAQGAPADWPKSFISEYATMHPWEDWAETWAHYLHIVDALDTAHHWGVHLGGRNRSVAARSVQAEPVSDAVFRHVLVRDWLPLSQFLNSMNRSLGQKDSYPFVLPDAVINKLALIHQVVNAKPLIVASH
;
A
#
# COMPACT_ATOMS: atom_id res chain seq x y z
N MET A 1 -9.22 -13.98 11.91
CA MET A 1 -10.67 -14.33 11.78
C MET A 1 -11.39 -13.04 11.44
N PHE A 2 -12.32 -13.01 10.47
CA PHE A 2 -12.98 -11.76 10.05
C PHE A 2 -14.36 -11.66 10.71
N HIS A 3 -14.72 -10.45 11.17
CA HIS A 3 -16.05 -10.15 11.68
C HIS A 3 -16.64 -9.00 10.87
N PHE A 4 -17.78 -9.25 10.23
CA PHE A 4 -18.52 -8.25 9.47
C PHE A 4 -19.71 -7.78 10.32
N LEU A 5 -19.80 -6.49 10.61
CA LEU A 5 -20.86 -5.90 11.42
C LEU A 5 -21.56 -4.80 10.62
N ALA A 6 -22.90 -4.81 10.61
CA ALA A 6 -23.70 -3.69 10.14
C ALA A 6 -23.98 -2.76 11.33
N GLU A 7 -23.95 -1.44 11.13
CA GLU A 7 -24.38 -0.49 12.15
C GLU A 7 -25.84 -0.72 12.48
N THR A 8 -26.13 -0.67 13.77
CA THR A 8 -27.49 -0.44 14.26
C THR A 8 -27.47 0.82 15.11
N PRO A 9 -28.61 1.51 15.29
CA PRO A 9 -28.67 2.73 16.11
C PRO A 9 -28.12 2.56 17.54
N ASP A 10 -28.07 1.32 18.04
CA ASP A 10 -27.58 0.97 19.38
C ASP A 10 -26.12 0.46 19.38
N GLU A 11 -25.54 0.11 18.22
CA GLU A 11 -24.17 -0.39 18.09
C GLU A 11 -23.47 0.23 16.86
N PRO A 12 -22.73 1.34 17.03
CA PRO A 12 -21.88 1.87 15.98
C PRO A 12 -20.69 0.92 15.75
N ALA A 13 -20.57 0.35 14.56
CA ALA A 13 -19.42 -0.45 14.18
C ALA A 13 -18.30 0.47 13.70
N LEU A 14 -17.10 0.35 14.27
CA LEU A 14 -15.91 1.02 13.74
C LEU A 14 -15.06 -0.02 13.00
N THR A 15 -14.64 0.33 11.79
CA THR A 15 -13.64 -0.47 11.07
C THR A 15 -12.30 -0.31 11.79
N GLY A 16 -11.64 -1.43 12.10
CA GLY A 16 -10.34 -1.42 12.74
C GLY A 16 -9.88 -2.82 13.14
N HIS A 17 -8.67 -2.87 13.69
CA HIS A 17 -8.08 -4.09 14.19
C HIS A 17 -8.03 -4.09 15.74
N ASP A 18 -8.40 -5.22 16.35
CA ASP A 18 -8.04 -5.53 17.73
C ASP A 18 -7.58 -6.99 17.78
N SER A 19 -6.35 -7.21 18.24
CA SER A 19 -5.83 -8.55 18.59
C SER A 19 -6.04 -9.65 17.53
N GLY A 20 -5.94 -9.31 16.23
CA GLY A 20 -6.08 -10.24 15.11
C GLY A 20 -7.52 -10.49 14.61
N LEU A 21 -8.50 -9.79 15.18
CA LEU A 21 -9.87 -9.68 14.65
C LEU A 21 -9.97 -8.40 13.82
N ILE A 22 -10.19 -8.56 12.52
CA ILE A 22 -10.46 -7.45 11.61
C ILE A 22 -11.98 -7.25 11.61
N THR A 23 -12.42 -6.11 12.14
CA THR A 23 -13.83 -5.71 12.14
C THR A 23 -14.07 -4.78 10.97
N ILE A 24 -15.03 -5.12 10.13
CA ILE A 24 -15.42 -4.31 8.97
C ILE A 24 -16.83 -3.82 9.19
N ASN A 25 -16.99 -2.50 9.28
CA ASN A 25 -18.30 -1.87 9.25
C ASN A 25 -18.86 -1.95 7.82
N VAL A 26 -20.01 -2.59 7.68
CA VAL A 26 -20.69 -2.79 6.38
C VAL A 26 -21.36 -1.50 5.89
N ASP A 27 -21.66 -0.52 6.74
CA ASP A 27 -22.24 0.77 6.33
C ASP A 27 -21.18 1.77 5.80
N GLU A 28 -19.89 1.51 6.06
CA GLU A 28 -18.81 2.10 5.25
C GLU A 28 -18.80 1.58 3.80
N ALA A 29 -19.61 0.56 3.48
CA ALA A 29 -19.77 0.00 2.13
C ALA A 29 -20.95 0.61 1.35
N ASP A 30 -21.69 1.59 1.89
CA ASP A 30 -22.74 2.30 1.15
C ASP A 30 -22.15 3.41 0.25
N ASP A 31 -22.35 3.27 -1.06
CA ASP A 31 -21.77 4.12 -2.11
C ASP A 31 -22.17 5.61 -1.98
N ALA A 32 -23.31 5.91 -1.35
CA ALA A 32 -23.79 7.29 -1.15
C ALA A 32 -23.03 8.06 -0.05
N THR A 33 -22.62 7.39 1.03
CA THR A 33 -21.83 7.97 2.12
C THR A 33 -20.37 8.18 1.72
N ARG A 34 -19.90 7.36 0.76
CA ARG A 34 -18.53 7.33 0.23
C ARG A 34 -18.20 8.51 -0.69
N GLU A 35 -19.12 8.98 -1.53
CA GLU A 35 -18.91 10.20 -2.33
C GLU A 35 -18.85 11.46 -1.45
N ALA A 36 -19.65 11.53 -0.39
CA ALA A 36 -19.67 12.64 0.55
C ALA A 36 -18.37 12.74 1.38
N ARG A 37 -17.83 11.61 1.86
CA ARG A 37 -16.53 11.57 2.55
C ARG A 37 -15.35 11.82 1.61
N ARG A 38 -15.40 11.34 0.35
CA ARG A 38 -14.39 11.64 -0.70
C ARG A 38 -14.22 13.14 -0.94
N ALA A 39 -15.31 13.91 -0.90
CA ALA A 39 -15.27 15.36 -1.10
C ALA A 39 -14.69 16.12 0.10
N GLN A 40 -14.80 15.58 1.32
CA GLN A 40 -14.34 16.24 2.55
C GLN A 40 -12.87 15.94 2.90
N MET A 41 -12.34 14.78 2.52
CA MET A 41 -11.01 14.31 2.94
C MET A 41 -9.89 14.53 1.92
N HIS A 42 -10.15 15.11 0.74
CA HIS A 42 -9.16 15.28 -0.35
C HIS A 42 -8.39 14.00 -0.76
N GLU A 43 -8.81 12.82 -0.31
CA GLU A 43 -8.19 11.53 -0.62
C GLU A 43 -9.00 10.82 -1.71
N PRO A 44 -8.49 10.76 -2.96
CA PRO A 44 -9.25 10.23 -4.10
C PRO A 44 -9.55 8.73 -4.00
N TYR A 45 -8.87 8.01 -3.11
CA TYR A 45 -8.65 6.56 -3.22
C TYR A 45 -9.11 5.70 -2.04
N ARG A 46 -9.95 6.23 -1.15
CA ARG A 46 -10.58 5.44 -0.09
C ARG A 46 -11.66 4.51 -0.68
N THR A 47 -11.29 3.25 -0.94
CA THR A 47 -12.20 2.18 -1.39
C THR A 47 -12.22 1.08 -0.34
N LEU A 48 -13.33 0.34 -0.21
CA LEU A 48 -13.42 -0.78 0.74
C LEU A 48 -12.31 -1.82 0.50
N LEU A 49 -11.99 -2.11 -0.76
CA LEU A 49 -10.89 -3.00 -1.12
C LEU A 49 -9.54 -2.44 -0.66
N GLY A 50 -9.34 -1.12 -0.75
CA GLY A 50 -8.16 -0.44 -0.23
C GLY A 50 -8.00 -0.62 1.28
N HIS A 51 -9.05 -0.35 2.05
CA HIS A 51 -9.06 -0.59 3.50
C HIS A 51 -8.78 -2.04 3.84
N PHE A 52 -9.43 -2.97 3.16
CA PHE A 52 -9.22 -4.39 3.41
C PHE A 52 -7.75 -4.80 3.21
N ARG A 53 -7.10 -4.29 2.16
CA ARG A 53 -5.69 -4.54 1.91
C ARG A 53 -4.78 -3.88 2.96
N HIS A 54 -5.17 -2.72 3.48
CA HIS A 54 -4.47 -2.02 4.57
C HIS A 54 -4.50 -2.84 5.87
N GLU A 55 -5.69 -3.31 6.29
CA GLU A 55 -5.84 -4.17 7.48
C GLU A 55 -5.08 -5.50 7.35
N ILE A 56 -5.07 -6.07 6.14
CA ILE A 56 -4.23 -7.23 5.83
C ILE A 56 -2.74 -6.90 6.03
N GLY A 57 -2.32 -5.69 5.69
CA GLY A 57 -0.96 -5.20 5.89
C GLY A 57 -0.53 -5.25 7.36
N HIS A 58 -1.36 -4.71 8.27
CA HIS A 58 -1.10 -4.83 9.71
C HIS A 58 -1.02 -6.29 10.17
N PHE A 59 -1.98 -7.12 9.74
CA PHE A 59 -1.98 -8.53 10.08
C PHE A 59 -0.66 -9.20 9.67
N TYR A 60 -0.19 -9.00 8.44
CA TYR A 60 1.06 -9.60 7.99
C TYR A 60 2.29 -8.98 8.63
N TRP A 61 2.25 -7.72 9.06
CA TRP A 61 3.36 -7.12 9.81
C TRP A 61 3.63 -7.89 11.11
N THR A 62 2.60 -8.15 11.90
CA THR A 62 2.69 -8.93 13.15
C THR A 62 3.30 -10.32 12.91
N HIS A 63 2.92 -10.98 11.82
CA HIS A 63 3.33 -12.36 11.56
C HIS A 63 4.67 -12.50 10.83
N LEU A 64 5.03 -11.54 9.98
CA LEU A 64 6.19 -11.63 9.11
C LEU A 64 7.35 -10.73 9.57
N VAL A 65 7.08 -9.69 10.35
CA VAL A 65 8.07 -8.65 10.70
C VAL A 65 8.38 -8.62 12.20
N GLU A 66 7.36 -8.43 13.04
CA GLU A 66 7.52 -8.04 14.45
C GLU A 66 8.54 -8.88 15.25
N GLN A 67 8.49 -10.20 15.09
CA GLN A 67 9.35 -11.14 15.84
C GLN A 67 10.27 -11.95 14.92
N THR A 68 10.68 -11.37 13.78
CA THR A 68 11.51 -12.05 12.78
C THR A 68 12.80 -11.27 12.49
N ASN A 69 13.64 -11.82 11.62
CA ASN A 69 14.83 -11.13 11.11
C ASN A 69 14.49 -9.93 10.20
N TRP A 70 13.22 -9.68 9.88
CA TRP A 70 12.76 -8.56 9.07
C TRP A 70 12.55 -7.26 9.86
N LEU A 71 12.51 -7.30 11.19
CA LEU A 71 12.30 -6.09 12.01
C LEU A 71 13.37 -5.01 11.76
N MET A 72 14.65 -5.40 11.69
CA MET A 72 15.74 -4.45 11.44
C MET A 72 15.69 -3.86 10.00
N PRO A 73 15.52 -4.67 8.93
CA PRO A 73 15.23 -4.15 7.59
C PRO A 73 14.00 -3.23 7.53
N PHE A 74 12.92 -3.58 8.24
CA PHE A 74 11.72 -2.76 8.34
C PHE A 74 12.05 -1.38 8.91
N ARG A 75 12.71 -1.32 10.07
CA ARG A 75 13.09 -0.04 10.71
C ARG A 75 14.00 0.82 9.85
N ALA A 76 14.89 0.19 9.06
CA ALA A 76 15.77 0.90 8.15
C ALA A 76 15.02 1.62 7.01
N VAL A 77 13.83 1.14 6.63
CA VAL A 77 13.09 1.63 5.47
C VAL A 77 11.83 2.42 5.84
N PHE A 78 11.13 2.03 6.91
CA PHE A 78 9.87 2.63 7.36
C PHE A 78 10.03 3.54 8.58
N GLY A 79 11.10 3.38 9.37
CA GLY A 79 11.31 4.12 10.61
C GLY A 79 11.04 3.30 11.87
N ASP A 80 11.11 3.96 13.02
CA ASP A 80 11.00 3.31 14.33
C ASP A 80 9.53 3.21 14.77
N GLU A 81 8.97 2.03 14.70
CA GLU A 81 7.58 1.75 15.10
C GLU A 81 7.36 1.73 16.62
N THR A 82 8.42 1.88 17.42
CA THR A 82 8.27 2.00 18.89
C THR A 82 7.85 3.39 19.33
N GLU A 83 7.73 4.33 18.39
CA GLU A 83 7.04 5.59 18.61
C GLU A 83 5.63 5.34 19.15
N GLU A 84 5.22 6.12 20.14
CA GLU A 84 3.91 5.89 20.76
C GLU A 84 2.81 6.33 19.79
N TYR A 85 1.98 5.35 19.38
CA TYR A 85 1.00 5.51 18.32
C TYR A 85 0.03 6.68 18.55
N SER A 86 -0.51 6.84 19.76
CA SER A 86 -1.48 7.90 20.04
C SER A 86 -0.86 9.30 19.95
N GLN A 87 0.37 9.48 20.42
CA GLN A 87 1.15 10.71 20.24
C GLN A 87 1.48 11.01 18.77
N ALA A 88 1.78 9.98 17.97
CA ALA A 88 2.04 10.12 16.54
C ALA A 88 0.77 10.56 15.79
N MET A 89 -0.36 9.94 16.14
CA MET A 89 -1.68 10.28 15.62
C MET A 89 -2.11 11.70 15.98
N ASP A 90 -1.97 12.09 17.26
CA ASP A 90 -2.29 13.45 17.72
C ASP A 90 -1.47 14.51 16.97
N ARG A 91 -0.18 14.23 16.76
CA ARG A 91 0.71 15.12 15.98
C ARG A 91 0.26 15.24 14.54
N TYR A 92 -0.09 14.12 13.90
CA TYR A 92 -0.57 14.10 12.53
C TYR A 92 -1.86 14.91 12.38
N TYR A 93 -2.84 14.75 13.27
CA TYR A 93 -4.08 15.54 13.20
C TYR A 93 -3.88 17.03 13.54
N ALA A 94 -2.89 17.36 14.37
CA ALA A 94 -2.57 18.74 14.70
C ALA A 94 -1.79 19.47 13.58
N GLN A 95 -0.92 18.75 12.86
CA GLN A 95 0.08 19.36 11.96
C GLN A 95 -0.10 18.97 10.49
N GLY A 96 -0.82 17.88 10.21
CA GLY A 96 -0.94 17.26 8.90
C GLY A 96 0.35 16.55 8.45
N ALA A 97 0.31 16.01 7.23
CA ALA A 97 1.48 15.46 6.58
C ALA A 97 2.51 16.57 6.24
N PRO A 98 3.82 16.31 6.32
CA PRO A 98 4.84 17.23 5.84
C PRO A 98 4.63 17.59 4.36
N ALA A 99 4.87 18.84 3.96
CA ALA A 99 4.60 19.30 2.59
C ALA A 99 5.35 18.52 1.49
N ASP A 100 6.47 17.88 1.82
CA ASP A 100 7.26 17.07 0.90
C ASP A 100 7.06 15.55 1.07
N TRP A 101 6.00 15.14 1.77
CA TRP A 101 5.59 13.74 1.90
C TRP A 101 5.55 12.96 0.57
N PRO A 102 5.15 13.53 -0.60
CA PRO A 102 5.07 12.76 -1.85
C PRO A 102 6.42 12.26 -2.37
N LYS A 103 7.53 12.72 -1.77
CA LYS A 103 8.88 12.24 -2.10
C LYS A 103 9.22 10.91 -1.41
N SER A 104 8.49 10.55 -0.35
CA SER A 104 8.87 9.45 0.55
C SER A 104 7.74 8.50 0.91
N PHE A 105 6.47 8.93 0.80
CA PHE A 105 5.31 8.19 1.25
C PHE A 105 4.30 8.00 0.11
N ILE A 106 3.53 6.91 0.18
CA ILE A 106 2.51 6.59 -0.84
C ILE A 106 1.21 7.38 -0.62
N SER A 107 0.94 7.79 0.62
CA SER A 107 -0.20 8.61 1.03
C SER A 107 0.21 9.59 2.12
N GLU A 108 -0.65 10.57 2.41
CA GLU A 108 -0.47 11.48 3.55
C GLU A 108 -0.51 10.72 4.87
N TYR A 109 -1.46 9.80 5.01
CA TYR A 109 -1.66 9.03 6.24
C TYR A 109 -0.48 8.10 6.55
N ALA A 110 0.24 7.61 5.54
CA ALA A 110 1.49 6.88 5.73
C ALA A 110 2.57 7.69 6.48
N THR A 111 2.46 9.01 6.56
CA THR A 111 3.38 9.84 7.37
C THR A 111 3.08 9.80 8.87
N MET A 112 1.90 9.29 9.25
CA MET A 112 1.41 9.34 10.64
C MET A 112 2.26 8.47 11.57
N HIS A 113 2.60 7.25 11.15
CA HIS A 113 3.38 6.31 11.95
C HIS A 113 4.05 5.26 11.05
N PRO A 114 5.27 4.75 11.37
CA PRO A 114 5.94 3.72 10.56
C PRO A 114 5.10 2.45 10.32
N TRP A 115 4.22 2.12 11.26
CA TRP A 115 3.29 0.99 11.11
C TRP A 115 2.18 1.26 10.09
N GLU A 116 1.69 2.50 9.98
CA GLU A 116 0.74 2.90 8.95
C GLU A 116 1.40 2.99 7.58
N ASP A 117 2.64 3.48 7.52
CA ASP A 117 3.43 3.51 6.30
C ASP A 117 3.60 2.10 5.71
N TRP A 118 3.80 1.10 6.56
CA TRP A 118 3.77 -0.30 6.16
C TRP A 118 2.42 -0.71 5.58
N ALA A 119 1.33 -0.47 6.30
CA ALA A 119 0.00 -0.93 5.91
C ALA A 119 -0.46 -0.26 4.60
N GLU A 120 -0.22 1.04 4.44
CA GLU A 120 -0.50 1.80 3.22
C GLU A 120 0.37 1.31 2.04
N THR A 121 1.67 1.10 2.26
CA THR A 121 2.57 0.56 1.23
C THR A 121 2.19 -0.87 0.87
N TRP A 122 1.78 -1.70 1.83
CA TRP A 122 1.30 -3.06 1.62
C TRP A 122 0.01 -3.09 0.80
N ALA A 123 -0.93 -2.21 1.12
CA ALA A 123 -2.15 -2.07 0.36
C ALA A 123 -1.86 -1.72 -1.10
N HIS A 124 -0.88 -0.85 -1.31
CA HIS A 124 -0.40 -0.49 -2.64
C HIS A 124 0.36 -1.62 -3.34
N TYR A 125 1.14 -2.41 -2.61
CA TYR A 125 1.79 -3.62 -3.13
C TYR A 125 0.75 -4.62 -3.66
N LEU A 126 -0.30 -4.92 -2.89
CA LEU A 126 -1.40 -5.79 -3.32
C LEU A 126 -2.17 -5.20 -4.49
N HIS A 127 -2.36 -3.88 -4.55
CA HIS A 127 -2.92 -3.21 -5.72
C HIS A 127 -2.14 -3.56 -6.98
N ILE A 128 -0.81 -3.39 -6.94
CA ILE A 128 0.06 -3.63 -8.09
C ILE A 128 0.01 -5.10 -8.50
N VAL A 129 0.21 -6.02 -7.55
CA VAL A 129 0.24 -7.47 -7.82
C VAL A 129 -1.10 -7.95 -8.39
N ASP A 130 -2.23 -7.61 -7.77
CA ASP A 130 -3.55 -8.07 -8.23
C ASP A 130 -3.88 -7.54 -9.64
N ALA A 131 -3.49 -6.30 -9.93
CA ALA A 131 -3.72 -5.70 -11.25
C ALA A 131 -2.82 -6.33 -12.32
N LEU A 132 -1.57 -6.67 -12.00
CA LEU A 132 -0.68 -7.43 -12.87
C LEU A 132 -1.20 -8.84 -13.13
N ASP A 133 -1.62 -9.55 -12.08
CA ASP A 133 -2.20 -10.89 -12.19
C ASP A 133 -3.47 -10.89 -13.04
N THR A 134 -4.33 -9.88 -12.86
CA THR A 134 -5.51 -9.68 -13.71
C THR A 134 -5.11 -9.44 -15.16
N ALA A 135 -4.16 -8.55 -15.43
CA ALA A 135 -3.68 -8.29 -16.79
C ALA A 135 -3.12 -9.56 -17.44
N HIS A 136 -2.32 -10.34 -16.71
CA HIS A 136 -1.77 -11.61 -17.16
C HIS A 136 -2.85 -12.65 -17.44
N HIS A 137 -3.86 -12.77 -16.58
CA HIS A 137 -5.00 -13.67 -16.78
C HIS A 137 -5.71 -13.39 -18.12
N TRP A 138 -5.84 -12.11 -18.48
CA TRP A 138 -6.46 -11.69 -19.75
C TRP A 138 -5.49 -11.60 -20.93
N GLY A 139 -4.23 -12.02 -20.77
CA GLY A 139 -3.21 -12.00 -21.82
C GLY A 139 -2.74 -10.60 -22.23
N VAL A 140 -2.97 -9.59 -21.37
CA VAL A 140 -2.48 -8.23 -21.59
C VAL A 140 -0.99 -8.18 -21.26
N HIS A 141 -0.16 -8.19 -22.30
CA HIS A 141 1.28 -8.04 -22.19
C HIS A 141 1.73 -6.77 -22.91
N LEU A 142 2.01 -5.72 -22.14
CA LEU A 142 2.45 -4.43 -22.67
C LEU A 142 3.97 -4.40 -22.73
N GLY A 143 4.54 -5.13 -23.69
CA GLY A 143 5.97 -5.10 -23.97
C GLY A 143 6.45 -3.69 -24.33
N GLY A 144 7.46 -3.20 -23.60
CA GLY A 144 7.89 -1.81 -23.60
C GLY A 144 8.14 -1.16 -24.96
N ARG A 145 7.16 -0.40 -25.48
CA ARG A 145 7.41 0.71 -26.41
C ARG A 145 7.80 1.92 -25.58
N ASN A 146 9.08 1.96 -25.23
CA ASN A 146 9.72 3.05 -24.54
C ASN A 146 9.64 4.32 -25.41
N ARG A 147 8.70 5.22 -25.12
CA ARG A 147 8.74 6.60 -25.59
C ARG A 147 8.87 7.51 -24.38
N SER A 148 10.11 7.94 -24.15
CA SER A 148 10.45 9.18 -23.44
C SER A 148 10.02 9.27 -21.97
N VAL A 149 10.67 8.50 -21.10
CA VAL A 149 11.04 9.03 -19.77
C VAL A 149 12.53 8.76 -19.61
N ALA A 150 13.31 9.83 -19.42
CA ALA A 150 14.76 9.77 -19.33
C ALA A 150 15.16 8.76 -18.24
N ALA A 151 15.77 7.65 -18.66
CA ALA A 151 16.34 6.67 -17.74
C ALA A 151 17.49 7.35 -16.99
N ARG A 152 17.24 7.76 -15.74
CA ARG A 152 18.32 8.04 -14.79
C ARG A 152 19.07 6.73 -14.59
N SER A 153 20.39 6.81 -14.67
CA SER A 153 21.32 5.69 -14.52
C SER A 153 21.07 4.98 -13.18
N VAL A 154 20.54 3.76 -13.25
CA VAL A 154 20.45 2.85 -12.11
C VAL A 154 21.87 2.33 -11.87
N GLN A 155 22.54 2.86 -10.85
CA GLN A 155 23.72 2.22 -10.28
C GLN A 155 23.29 0.88 -9.67
N ALA A 156 24.20 -0.11 -9.71
CA ALA A 156 23.91 -1.47 -9.32
C ALA A 156 23.55 -1.57 -7.83
N GLU A 157 22.25 -1.59 -7.55
CA GLU A 157 21.65 -1.89 -6.25
C GLU A 157 21.82 -3.39 -5.92
N PRO A 158 21.82 -3.78 -4.63
CA PRO A 158 21.95 -5.17 -4.22
C PRO A 158 20.88 -6.06 -4.88
N VAL A 159 21.27 -7.28 -5.22
CA VAL A 159 20.55 -8.20 -6.13
C VAL A 159 19.09 -8.51 -5.73
N SER A 160 18.67 -8.29 -4.47
CA SER A 160 17.27 -8.47 -4.04
C SER A 160 16.34 -7.30 -4.40
N ASP A 161 16.87 -6.09 -4.53
CA ASP A 161 16.12 -4.88 -4.91
C ASP A 161 15.85 -4.83 -6.41
N ALA A 162 16.78 -5.38 -7.20
CA ALA A 162 16.73 -5.37 -8.65
C ALA A 162 15.51 -6.13 -9.22
N VAL A 163 15.04 -7.20 -8.54
CA VAL A 163 13.95 -8.04 -9.03
C VAL A 163 12.62 -7.31 -8.99
N PHE A 164 12.24 -6.73 -7.85
CA PHE A 164 10.95 -6.03 -7.77
C PHE A 164 10.95 -4.73 -8.57
N ARG A 165 12.09 -4.01 -8.60
CA ARG A 165 12.28 -2.87 -9.51
C ARG A 165 12.10 -3.27 -10.97
N HIS A 166 12.52 -4.47 -11.35
CA HIS A 166 12.28 -5.00 -12.69
C HIS A 166 10.79 -5.20 -12.98
N VAL A 167 10.04 -5.83 -12.05
CA VAL A 167 8.58 -5.99 -12.15
C VAL A 167 7.89 -4.63 -12.30
N LEU A 168 8.27 -3.64 -11.49
CA LEU A 168 7.71 -2.29 -11.58
C LEU A 168 7.96 -1.64 -12.95
N VAL A 169 9.18 -1.73 -13.46
CA VAL A 169 9.57 -1.06 -14.72
C VAL A 169 9.02 -1.79 -15.95
N ARG A 170 9.00 -3.13 -15.92
CA ARG A 170 8.67 -3.95 -17.10
C ARG A 170 7.19 -4.24 -17.22
N ASP A 171 6.52 -4.42 -16.10
CA ASP A 171 5.14 -4.89 -16.09
C ASP A 171 4.21 -3.78 -15.58
N TRP A 172 4.51 -3.21 -14.40
CA TRP A 172 3.59 -2.25 -13.77
C TRP A 172 3.51 -0.89 -14.47
N LEU A 173 4.65 -0.30 -14.82
CA LEU A 173 4.70 1.04 -15.41
C LEU A 173 3.99 1.09 -16.78
N PRO A 174 4.21 0.15 -17.72
CA PRO A 174 3.44 0.11 -18.97
C PRO A 174 1.94 -0.08 -18.73
N LEU A 175 1.56 -0.96 -17.79
CA LEU A 175 0.16 -1.23 -17.48
C LEU A 175 -0.55 -0.01 -16.89
N SER A 176 0.03 0.64 -15.88
CA SER A 176 -0.53 1.85 -15.27
C SER A 176 -0.65 3.01 -16.28
N GLN A 177 0.34 3.19 -17.16
CA GLN A 177 0.26 4.19 -18.23
C GLN A 177 -0.83 3.87 -19.25
N PHE A 178 -0.99 2.60 -19.62
CA PHE A 178 -2.08 2.16 -20.48
C PHE A 178 -3.44 2.43 -19.85
N LEU A 179 -3.64 2.05 -18.59
CA LEU A 179 -4.88 2.28 -17.84
C LEU A 179 -5.25 3.77 -17.79
N ASN A 180 -4.30 4.63 -17.43
CA ASN A 180 -4.53 6.07 -17.38
C ASN A 180 -4.83 6.65 -18.77
N SER A 181 -4.11 6.20 -19.80
CA SER A 181 -4.35 6.67 -21.18
C SER A 181 -5.70 6.21 -21.71
N MET A 182 -6.11 4.98 -21.42
CA MET A 182 -7.43 4.45 -21.74
C MET A 182 -8.53 5.26 -21.06
N ASN A 183 -8.42 5.52 -19.76
CA ASN A 183 -9.37 6.35 -19.04
C ASN A 183 -9.52 7.73 -19.66
N ARG A 184 -8.39 8.42 -19.91
CA ARG A 184 -8.43 9.76 -20.54
C ARG A 184 -9.09 9.73 -21.92
N SER A 185 -8.86 8.67 -22.71
CA SER A 185 -9.51 8.51 -24.03
C SER A 185 -11.04 8.34 -23.94
N LEU A 186 -11.52 7.82 -22.80
CA LEU A 186 -12.94 7.67 -22.49
C LEU A 186 -13.52 8.88 -21.73
N GLY A 187 -12.75 9.98 -21.59
CA GLY A 187 -13.17 11.19 -20.86
C GLY A 187 -13.16 11.03 -19.34
N GLN A 188 -12.52 9.99 -18.81
CA GLN A 188 -12.39 9.72 -17.38
C GLN A 188 -11.05 10.23 -16.84
N LYS A 189 -10.99 10.45 -15.52
CA LYS A 189 -9.73 10.78 -14.81
C LYS A 189 -8.81 9.55 -14.76
N ASP A 190 -7.52 9.79 -14.51
CA ASP A 190 -6.52 8.73 -14.33
C ASP A 190 -6.99 7.73 -13.26
N SER A 191 -7.02 6.45 -13.62
CA SER A 191 -7.36 5.37 -12.69
C SER A 191 -6.27 5.20 -11.63
N TYR A 192 -5.01 5.46 -11.98
CA TYR A 192 -3.86 5.32 -11.10
C TYR A 192 -3.09 6.64 -11.04
N PRO A 193 -3.48 7.59 -10.17
CA PRO A 193 -2.86 8.91 -10.08
C PRO A 193 -1.64 8.95 -9.13
N PHE A 194 -1.03 7.80 -8.82
CA PHE A 194 0.04 7.71 -7.84
C PHE A 194 1.42 7.96 -8.45
N VAL A 195 2.30 8.60 -7.67
CA VAL A 195 3.72 8.75 -7.97
C VAL A 195 4.49 7.76 -7.10
N LEU A 196 5.43 7.03 -7.70
CA LEU A 196 6.29 6.08 -6.99
C LEU A 196 7.73 6.63 -6.93
N PRO A 197 8.07 7.46 -5.93
CA PRO A 197 9.45 7.89 -5.72
C PRO A 197 10.32 6.72 -5.26
N ASP A 198 11.64 6.86 -5.35
CA ASP A 198 12.60 5.78 -5.00
C ASP A 198 12.41 5.25 -3.57
N ALA A 199 12.06 6.11 -2.61
CA ALA A 199 11.78 5.70 -1.23
C ALA A 199 10.55 4.77 -1.12
N VAL A 200 9.48 5.06 -1.87
CA VAL A 200 8.30 4.17 -1.92
C VAL A 200 8.64 2.87 -2.66
N ILE A 201 9.46 2.94 -3.70
CA ILE A 201 9.94 1.74 -4.41
C ILE A 201 10.74 0.83 -3.47
N ASN A 202 11.61 1.39 -2.62
CA ASN A 202 12.36 0.62 -1.61
C ASN A 202 11.43 -0.07 -0.60
N LYS A 203 10.40 0.63 -0.13
CA LYS A 203 9.37 0.08 0.76
C LYS A 203 8.64 -1.09 0.11
N LEU A 204 8.18 -0.92 -1.13
CA LEU A 204 7.52 -1.99 -1.90
C LEU A 204 8.46 -3.18 -2.15
N ALA A 205 9.74 -2.93 -2.44
CA ALA A 205 10.74 -3.97 -2.64
C ALA A 205 10.98 -4.77 -1.36
N LEU A 206 11.03 -4.11 -0.19
CA LEU A 206 11.13 -4.79 1.09
C LEU A 206 9.91 -5.69 1.34
N ILE A 207 8.69 -5.20 1.12
CA ILE A 207 7.46 -6.00 1.23
C ILE A 207 7.54 -7.22 0.31
N HIS A 208 7.96 -7.04 -0.94
CA HIS A 208 8.13 -8.14 -1.87
C HIS A 208 9.13 -9.20 -1.37
N GLN A 209 10.24 -8.77 -0.78
CA GLN A 209 11.23 -9.70 -0.20
C GLN A 209 10.66 -10.45 1.00
N VAL A 210 9.94 -9.76 1.90
CA VAL A 210 9.27 -10.36 3.06
C VAL A 210 8.27 -11.44 2.61
N VAL A 211 7.44 -11.15 1.61
CA VAL A 211 6.43 -12.09 1.08
C VAL A 211 7.07 -13.30 0.40
N ASN A 212 8.19 -13.12 -0.30
CA ASN A 212 8.87 -14.21 -1.03
C ASN A 212 9.93 -14.95 -0.18
N ALA A 213 10.15 -14.54 1.07
CA ALA A 213 11.04 -15.22 1.96
C ALA A 213 10.52 -16.64 2.24
N LYS A 214 11.34 -17.67 1.97
CA LYS A 214 10.99 -19.03 2.38
C LYS A 214 10.94 -19.07 3.91
N PRO A 215 9.90 -19.68 4.52
CA PRO A 215 9.87 -19.81 5.98
C PRO A 215 11.12 -20.57 6.44
N LEU A 216 11.82 -20.00 7.41
CA LEU A 216 12.88 -20.71 8.11
C LEU A 216 12.21 -21.88 8.84
N ILE A 217 12.35 -23.09 8.30
CA ILE A 217 12.03 -24.30 9.06
C ILE A 217 13.06 -24.33 10.20
N VAL A 218 12.66 -23.87 11.38
CA VAL A 218 13.43 -24.11 12.60
C VAL A 218 13.31 -25.60 12.87
N ALA A 219 14.34 -26.36 12.51
CA ALA A 219 14.46 -27.75 12.92
C ALA A 219 14.48 -27.78 14.45
N SER A 220 13.39 -28.25 15.03
CA SER A 220 13.32 -28.57 16.45
C SER A 220 14.27 -29.75 16.69
N HIS A 221 15.37 -29.51 17.40
CA HIS A 221 16.20 -30.56 17.99
C HIS A 221 15.74 -30.83 19.42
#